data_AF-A0A529LH03-F1
#
_entry.id   AF-A0A529LH03-F1
#
_cell.length_a   1.000
_cell.length_b   1.000
_cell.length_c   1.000
_cell.angle_alpha   90.00
_cell.angle_beta   90.00
_cell.angle_gamma   90.00
#
_symmetry.space_group_name_H-M   'P 1'
#
loop_
_entity.id
_entity.type
_entity.pdbx_description
1 polymer ?
#
loop_
_entity_poly.entity_id
_entity_poly.type
_entity_poly.pdbx_seq_one_letter_code
_entity_poly.pdbx_strand_id
1 'polypeptide(L)'
;MSPVDPLMFDMQNALAVAYLFAGRYEEASSWAERSLQEKPDFLGSLRYAAASYAHAGRADEAQKVVSRILALNPGQRISNLADVMPTCRPADLALLVEGLRKAGLPE
;
A
#
# COMPACT_ATOMS: atom_id res chain seq x y z
N MET A 1 -14.93 15.24 22.39
CA MET A 1 -14.27 14.23 21.53
C MET A 1 -15.16 14.07 20.31
N SER A 2 -14.71 14.55 19.15
CA SER A 2 -15.47 14.35 17.90
C SER A 2 -15.41 12.86 17.57
N PRO A 3 -16.52 12.21 17.16
CA PRO A 3 -16.44 10.83 16.69
C PRO A 3 -15.45 10.80 15.51
N VAL A 4 -14.48 9.89 15.58
CA VAL A 4 -13.63 9.54 14.44
C VAL A 4 -14.57 9.22 13.29
N ASP A 5 -14.48 9.97 12.19
CA ASP A 5 -15.26 9.68 10.99
C ASP A 5 -14.87 8.26 10.53
N PRO A 6 -15.79 7.28 10.56
CA PRO A 6 -15.47 5.89 10.24
C PRO A 6 -14.87 5.70 8.84
N LEU A 7 -14.97 6.69 7.95
CA LEU A 7 -14.47 6.66 6.58
C LEU A 7 -13.17 7.46 6.38
N MET A 8 -12.61 8.06 7.44
CA MET A 8 -11.39 8.86 7.33
C MET A 8 -10.20 8.03 6.79
N PHE A 9 -10.10 6.76 7.20
CA PHE A 9 -9.05 5.86 6.72
C PHE A 9 -9.15 5.60 5.21
N ASP A 10 -10.36 5.57 4.65
CA ASP A 10 -10.59 5.37 3.21
C ASP A 10 -10.13 6.60 2.42
N MET A 11 -10.41 7.81 2.90
CA MET A 11 -9.93 9.05 2.27
C MET A 11 -8.41 9.15 2.32
N GLN A 12 -7.80 8.81 3.45
CA GLN A 12 -6.34 8.79 3.60
C GLN A 12 -5.70 7.74 2.68
N ASN A 13 -6.31 6.56 2.56
CA ASN A 13 -5.87 5.55 1.61
C ASN A 13 -5.97 6.07 0.16
N ALA A 14 -7.09 6.71 -0.21
CA ALA A 14 -7.25 7.28 -1.55
C ALA A 14 -6.18 8.34 -1.87
N LEU A 15 -5.79 9.17 -0.90
CA LEU A 15 -4.65 10.08 -1.05
C LEU A 15 -3.34 9.34 -1.24
N ALA A 16 -3.09 8.26 -0.49
CA ALA A 16 -1.90 7.44 -0.67
C ALA A 16 -1.82 6.86 -2.09
N VAL A 17 -2.93 6.35 -2.61
CA VAL A 17 -3.04 5.85 -3.99
C VAL A 17 -2.71 6.96 -5.00
N ALA A 18 -3.34 8.13 -4.85
CA ALA A 18 -3.14 9.25 -5.76
C ALA A 18 -1.69 9.73 -5.78
N TYR A 19 -1.04 9.84 -4.61
CA TYR A 19 0.36 10.25 -4.52
C TYR A 19 1.32 9.18 -5.05
N LEU A 20 1.06 7.90 -4.81
CA LEU A 20 1.87 6.80 -5.34
C LEU A 20 1.89 6.85 -6.87
N PHE A 21 0.71 6.91 -7.49
CA PHE A 21 0.59 6.95 -8.95
C PHE A 21 1.03 8.28 -9.56
N ALA A 22 1.18 9.33 -8.75
CA ALA A 22 1.83 10.58 -9.15
C ALA A 22 3.36 10.57 -8.94
N GLY A 23 3.96 9.46 -8.49
CA GLY A 23 5.40 9.33 -8.24
C GLY A 23 5.88 10.06 -6.97
N ARG A 24 4.96 10.47 -6.10
CA ARG A 24 5.22 11.21 -4.85
C ARG A 24 5.26 10.25 -3.66
N TYR A 25 6.33 9.48 -3.59
CA TYR A 25 6.40 8.28 -2.73
C TYR A 25 6.43 8.60 -1.23
N GLU A 26 7.10 9.66 -0.80
CA GLU A 26 7.12 10.08 0.61
C GLU A 26 5.72 10.48 1.07
N GLU A 27 5.01 11.31 0.32
CA GLU A 27 3.63 11.68 0.63
C GLU A 27 2.70 10.46 0.60
N ALA A 28 2.88 9.57 -0.36
CA ALA A 28 2.11 8.33 -0.45
C ALA A 28 2.28 7.46 0.80
N SER A 29 3.52 7.27 1.27
CA SER A 29 3.77 6.53 2.52
C SER A 29 3.14 7.22 3.73
N SER A 30 3.28 8.54 3.86
CA SER A 30 2.70 9.29 4.98
C SER A 30 1.18 9.16 5.04
N TRP A 31 0.48 9.24 3.90
CA TRP A 31 -0.97 9.07 3.87
C TRP A 31 -1.40 7.62 4.11
N ALA A 32 -0.65 6.64 3.62
CA ALA A 32 -0.90 5.23 3.91
C ALA A 32 -0.74 4.93 5.41
N GLU A 33 0.29 5.48 6.05
CA GLU A 33 0.50 5.35 7.49
C GLU A 33 -0.64 5.95 8.31
N ARG A 34 -1.16 7.12 7.92
CA ARG A 34 -2.32 7.71 8.60
C ARG A 34 -3.55 6.82 8.49
N SER A 35 -3.79 6.24 7.31
CA SER A 35 -4.85 5.25 7.12
C SER A 35 -4.66 4.03 8.03
N LEU A 36 -3.42 3.58 8.20
CA LEU A 36 -3.08 2.45 9.08
C LEU A 36 -3.13 2.81 10.57
N GLN A 37 -2.94 4.07 10.97
CA GLN A 37 -3.17 4.51 12.35
C GLN A 37 -4.64 4.34 12.75
N GLU A 38 -5.55 4.63 11.82
CA GLU A 38 -7.00 4.45 12.02
C GLU A 38 -7.42 2.98 11.85
N LYS A 39 -6.85 2.26 10.87
CA LYS A 39 -7.14 0.85 10.57
C LYS A 39 -5.87 0.05 10.27
N PRO A 40 -5.17 -0.48 11.31
CA PRO A 40 -3.84 -1.10 11.17
C PRO A 40 -3.72 -2.27 10.21
N ASP A 41 -4.81 -3.02 10.01
CA ASP A 41 -4.82 -4.24 9.19
C ASP A 41 -5.53 -4.04 7.85
N PHE A 42 -5.69 -2.78 7.40
CA PHE A 42 -6.25 -2.52 6.09
C PHE A 42 -5.26 -2.90 4.98
N LEU A 43 -5.48 -4.06 4.36
CA LEU A 43 -4.62 -4.62 3.31
C LEU A 43 -4.36 -3.67 2.14
N GLY A 44 -5.32 -2.79 1.80
CA GLY A 44 -5.12 -1.75 0.78
C GLY A 44 -3.96 -0.83 1.15
N SER A 45 -4.08 -0.13 2.28
CA SER A 45 -3.05 0.78 2.77
C SER A 45 -1.71 0.11 3.04
N LEU A 46 -1.69 -1.15 3.50
CA LEU A 46 -0.45 -1.91 3.65
C LEU A 46 0.27 -2.10 2.30
N ARG A 47 -0.46 -2.48 1.23
CA ARG A 47 0.14 -2.62 -0.10
C ARG A 47 0.71 -1.30 -0.61
N TYR A 48 -0.03 -0.20 -0.45
CA TYR A 48 0.43 1.11 -0.90
C TYR A 48 1.60 1.63 -0.06
N ALA A 49 1.61 1.40 1.26
CA ALA A 49 2.74 1.73 2.13
C ALA A 49 4.00 0.97 1.71
N ALA A 50 3.91 -0.36 1.54
CA ALA A 50 5.04 -1.19 1.12
C ALA A 50 5.64 -0.73 -0.22
N ALA A 51 4.79 -0.51 -1.23
CA ALA A 51 5.23 -0.05 -2.53
C ALA A 51 5.83 1.36 -2.49
N SER A 52 5.22 2.27 -1.73
CA SER A 52 5.72 3.65 -1.57
C SER A 52 7.09 3.66 -0.88
N TYR A 53 7.25 2.86 0.19
CA TYR A 53 8.54 2.72 0.86
C TYR A 53 9.62 2.17 -0.05
N ALA A 54 9.31 1.14 -0.82
CA ALA A 54 10.26 0.56 -1.75
C ALA A 54 10.70 1.56 -2.83
N HIS A 55 9.78 2.33 -3.39
CA HIS A 55 10.11 3.36 -4.38
C HIS A 55 10.82 4.59 -3.79
N ALA A 56 10.59 4.89 -2.51
CA ALA A 56 11.34 5.91 -1.76
C ALA A 56 12.75 5.44 -1.31
N GLY A 57 13.15 4.20 -1.60
CA GLY A 57 14.44 3.64 -1.17
C GLY A 57 14.48 3.18 0.29
N ARG A 58 13.33 3.11 0.96
CA ARG A 58 13.17 2.70 2.37
C ARG A 58 12.88 1.20 2.46
N ALA A 59 13.87 0.40 2.07
CA ALA A 59 13.72 -1.04 1.87
C ALA A 59 13.35 -1.80 3.16
N ASP A 60 13.92 -1.43 4.30
CA ASP A 60 13.67 -2.10 5.58
C ASP A 60 12.22 -1.92 6.03
N GLU A 61 11.66 -0.71 5.89
CA GLU A 61 10.25 -0.44 6.18
C GLU A 61 9.34 -1.17 5.20
N ALA A 62 9.68 -1.18 3.91
CA ALA A 62 8.92 -1.90 2.90
C ALA A 62 8.79 -3.40 3.23
N GLN A 63 9.91 -4.04 3.60
CA GLN A 63 9.95 -5.46 3.97
C GLN A 63 9.16 -5.77 5.25
N LYS A 64 9.21 -4.87 6.25
CA LYS A 64 8.40 -5.00 7.47
C LYS A 64 6.90 -4.97 7.14
N VAL A 65 6.48 -4.07 6.25
CA VAL A 65 5.08 -3.98 5.81
C VAL A 65 4.68 -5.23 5.01
N VAL A 66 5.53 -5.73 4.11
CA VAL A 66 5.27 -7.00 3.40
C VAL A 66 5.14 -8.18 4.35
N SER A 67 5.96 -8.25 5.39
CA SER A 67 5.86 -9.27 6.43
C SER A 67 4.50 -9.21 7.14
N ARG A 68 3.97 -8.00 7.40
CA ARG A 68 2.61 -7.83 7.94
C ARG A 68 1.53 -8.26 6.95
N ILE A 69 1.66 -7.92 5.67
CA ILE A 69 0.74 -8.37 4.62
C ILE A 69 0.66 -9.89 4.60
N LEU A 70 1.81 -10.58 4.61
CA LEU A 70 1.85 -12.04 4.57
C LEU A 70 1.35 -12.70 5.86
N ALA A 71 1.49 -12.04 7.01
CA ALA A 71 0.87 -12.50 8.25
C ALA A 71 -0.66 -12.45 8.21
N LEU A 72 -1.24 -11.45 7.54
CA LEU A 72 -2.69 -11.28 7.40
C LEU A 72 -3.27 -12.07 6.21
N ASN A 73 -2.52 -12.16 5.12
CA ASN A 73 -2.88 -12.88 3.91
C ASN A 73 -1.67 -13.67 3.38
N PRO A 74 -1.45 -14.90 3.89
CA PRO A 74 -0.33 -15.75 3.46
C PRO A 74 -0.34 -16.11 1.98
N GLY A 75 -1.49 -15.98 1.31
CA GLY A 75 -1.67 -16.23 -0.13
C GLY A 75 -1.40 -15.02 -1.01
N GLN A 76 -1.11 -13.83 -0.45
CA GLN A 76 -0.81 -12.65 -1.27
C GLN A 76 0.46 -12.89 -2.08
N ARG A 77 0.36 -12.70 -3.40
CA ARG A 77 1.45 -12.85 -4.36
C ARG A 77 1.44 -11.70 -5.36
N ILE A 78 2.50 -11.54 -6.14
CA ILE A 78 2.50 -10.59 -7.26
C ILE A 78 1.54 -11.08 -8.36
N SER A 79 1.55 -12.37 -8.66
CA SER A 79 0.74 -13.02 -9.69
C SER A 79 -0.77 -12.85 -9.51
N ASN A 80 -1.25 -12.66 -8.27
CA ASN A 80 -2.68 -12.49 -7.95
C ASN A 80 -3.09 -11.04 -7.60
N LEU A 81 -2.20 -10.05 -7.80
CA LEU A 81 -2.53 -8.64 -7.55
C LEU A 81 -3.58 -8.09 -8.50
N ALA A 82 -3.58 -8.53 -9.76
CA ALA A 82 -4.53 -8.06 -10.76
C ALA A 82 -5.98 -8.45 -10.39
N ASP A 83 -6.17 -9.63 -9.79
CA ASP A 83 -7.48 -10.15 -9.39
C ASP A 83 -8.13 -9.29 -8.29
N VAL A 84 -7.30 -8.69 -7.43
CA VAL A 84 -7.76 -7.83 -6.32
C VAL A 84 -7.86 -6.35 -6.72
N MET A 85 -7.50 -5.99 -7.96
CA MET A 85 -7.49 -4.61 -8.47
C MET A 85 -8.03 -4.51 -9.91
N PRO A 86 -9.27 -4.93 -10.18
CA PRO A 86 -9.81 -5.01 -11.54
C PRO A 86 -10.01 -3.65 -12.23
N THR A 87 -10.10 -2.56 -11.46
CA THR A 87 -10.32 -1.20 -11.99
C THR A 87 -9.05 -0.35 -12.06
N CYS A 88 -7.89 -0.91 -11.75
CA CYS A 88 -6.62 -0.18 -11.78
C CYS A 88 -6.11 -0.04 -13.21
N ARG A 89 -5.61 1.15 -13.58
CA ARG A 89 -5.00 1.36 -14.90
C ARG A 89 -3.75 0.46 -15.03
N PRO A 90 -3.44 -0.10 -16.21
CA PRO A 90 -2.29 -1.00 -16.36
C PRO A 90 -0.95 -0.39 -15.89
N ALA A 91 -0.74 0.90 -16.15
CA ALA A 91 0.49 1.61 -15.71
C ALA A 91 0.56 1.75 -14.18
N ASP A 92 -0.56 2.03 -13.53
CA ASP A 92 -0.65 2.15 -12.07
C ASP A 92 -0.41 0.79 -11.40
N LEU A 93 -1.02 -0.27 -11.96
CA LEU A 93 -0.80 -1.64 -11.50
C LEU A 93 0.67 -2.05 -11.65
N ALA A 94 1.30 -1.72 -12.78
CA ALA A 94 2.72 -1.99 -13.00
C ALA A 94 3.61 -1.29 -11.95
N LEU A 95 3.33 -0.03 -11.63
CA LEU A 95 4.07 0.72 -10.60
C LEU A 95 3.90 0.08 -9.21
N LEU A 96 2.68 -0.33 -8.87
CA LEU A 96 2.39 -1.01 -7.61
C LEU A 96 3.12 -2.37 -7.53
N VAL A 97 3.03 -3.17 -8.59
CA VAL A 97 3.70 -4.47 -8.71
C VAL A 97 5.22 -4.31 -8.58
N GLU A 98 5.81 -3.32 -9.24
CA GLU A 98 7.23 -3.04 -9.14
C GLU A 98 7.64 -2.70 -7.69
N GLY A 99 6.88 -1.83 -7.03
CA GLY A 99 7.13 -1.45 -5.64
C GLY A 99 7.01 -2.64 -4.68
N LEU A 100 5.96 -3.47 -4.84
CA LEU A 100 5.76 -4.66 -4.02
C LEU A 100 6.82 -5.73 -4.25
N ARG A 101 7.29 -5.89 -5.50
CA ARG A 101 8.42 -6.78 -5.82
C ARG A 101 9.71 -6.29 -5.16
N LYS A 102 10.02 -4.99 -5.25
CA LYS A 102 11.16 -4.38 -4.55
C LYS A 102 11.06 -4.52 -3.02
N ALA A 103 9.84 -4.48 -2.48
CA ALA A 103 9.56 -4.69 -1.06
C ALA A 103 9.70 -6.16 -0.61
N GLY A 104 9.90 -7.11 -1.54
CA GLY A 104 10.08 -8.53 -1.26
C GLY A 104 8.78 -9.33 -1.20
N LEU A 105 7.68 -8.83 -1.78
CA LEU A 105 6.46 -9.64 -1.91
C LEU A 105 6.73 -10.82 -2.87
N PRO A 106 6.38 -12.07 -2.50
CA PRO A 106 6.64 -13.24 -3.33
C PRO A 106 5.82 -13.22 -4.64
N GLU A 107 6.35 -13.86 -5.69
CA GLU A 107 5.73 -13.93 -7.03
C GLU A 107 4.41 -14.69 -7.07
#